data_AF-A0A523RK94-F1
#
_entry.id   AF-A0A523RK94-F1
#
_cell.length_a   1.000
_cell.length_b   1.000
_cell.length_c   1.000
_cell.angle_alpha   90.00
_cell.angle_beta   90.00
_cell.angle_gamma   90.00
#
_symmetry.space_group_name_H-M   'P 1'
#
loop_
_entity.id
_entity.type
_entity.pdbx_description
1 polymer ?
#
loop_
_entity_poly.entity_id
_entity_poly.type
_entity_poly.pdbx_seq_one_letter_code
_entity_poly.pdbx_strand_id
1 'polypeptide(L)'
;MCDCFVCAENITVITQIWNFGFLGDVTMPHDDSSEQCNSKKSKKHVWAIGLLGVGSAIWFLLRTGWKPSRIAYPCQQVALTNIEVFKLMLLTAIPTLTTIRSTLSPLKPVGILVLLLVGSAFITSDSGIQALGFTFAQDTSDYNRIPIQLEENVALASEHTSDVFLAQNVTGVEGNVTPAISALFELMEIEGLHFYNTTFEPTGLIERDDVVLLKVNGQWTQRGSTNTDLVKAVIEAIVNHPDGFIGEVVIADNGQGLGRLNWPSANAFDNSQAVEDVANQFLDYNVSTVLWDMLRYDTVDDYDLGDFSEGYVRSSSWDADTEIFTSYPKFITDAGFYVSFKNGVWDNTNGFDSDRLKVINMPVMKSHFRYGVTGSIKNYMGVPQGYIVPSVDPGIPHEHFSIALGGMGTLMAETRMPILNILDMIWVNAHPMENSSLRGPWSTYSSASFTDIIGISQDPVALDYWASKNILVPTAEYLGYTEHSSLDPDYAPLSDQAFGIEEMDESFHNYLNRSRSVLADAGFQVTMNTTEMNVFVTTITPTTPTGTQPTGPGLQINPLMLAILIPISAILVVGAVALVKRRGLTTAAKNLDNPGHWSESCRK
;
A
#
# COMPACT_ATOMS: atom_id res chain seq x y z
N MET A 1 42.58 -14.65 -15.34
CA MET A 1 43.85 -15.03 -14.66
C MET A 1 44.06 -14.08 -13.48
N CYS A 2 43.77 -14.55 -12.27
CA CYS A 2 44.31 -14.08 -10.99
C CYS A 2 44.18 -15.26 -10.02
N ASP A 3 45.33 -15.88 -9.76
CA ASP A 3 45.75 -16.98 -8.90
C ASP A 3 44.78 -17.61 -7.87
N CYS A 4 44.43 -18.87 -8.16
CA CYS A 4 43.82 -19.88 -7.27
C CYS A 4 44.86 -20.62 -6.41
N PHE A 5 45.80 -19.92 -5.76
CA PHE A 5 46.87 -20.60 -5.00
C PHE A 5 46.61 -20.74 -3.49
N VAL A 6 45.58 -20.10 -2.92
CA VAL A 6 45.34 -20.11 -1.45
C VAL A 6 44.34 -21.20 -1.01
N CYS A 7 43.56 -21.79 -1.92
CA CYS A 7 42.56 -22.80 -1.55
C CYS A 7 43.11 -24.22 -1.31
N ALA A 8 44.33 -24.53 -1.79
CA ALA A 8 44.88 -25.88 -1.69
C ALA A 8 45.48 -26.20 -0.31
N GLU A 9 45.95 -25.21 0.46
CA GLU A 9 46.62 -25.46 1.75
C GLU A 9 45.65 -25.69 2.92
N ASN A 10 44.40 -25.24 2.83
CA ASN A 10 43.43 -25.39 3.92
C ASN A 10 42.68 -26.73 3.95
N ILE A 11 42.75 -27.53 2.88
CA ILE A 11 42.08 -28.85 2.83
C ILE A 11 42.88 -29.90 3.62
N THR A 12 44.19 -29.74 3.76
CA THR A 12 45.06 -30.71 4.44
C THR A 12 44.92 -30.69 5.96
N VAL A 13 44.48 -29.57 6.56
CA VAL A 13 44.35 -29.41 8.01
C VAL A 13 43.06 -30.06 8.57
N ILE A 14 42.01 -30.18 7.76
CA ILE A 14 40.70 -30.69 8.21
C ILE A 14 40.68 -32.23 8.30
N THR A 15 41.50 -32.93 7.51
CA THR A 15 41.61 -34.40 7.53
C THR A 15 42.38 -34.99 8.72
N GLN A 16 43.14 -34.20 9.49
CA GLN A 16 43.88 -34.70 10.66
C GLN A 16 43.08 -34.68 11.98
N ILE A 17 41.90 -34.06 12.01
CA ILE A 17 41.10 -33.91 13.24
C ILE A 17 40.09 -35.06 13.44
N TRP A 18 39.83 -35.87 12.41
CA TRP A 18 38.74 -36.87 12.43
C TRP A 18 39.15 -38.33 12.71
N ASN A 19 40.43 -38.64 12.92
CA ASN A 19 40.88 -40.00 13.22
C ASN A 19 41.47 -40.11 14.63
N PHE A 20 40.63 -40.21 15.66
CA PHE A 20 40.95 -40.93 16.91
C PHE A 20 39.68 -41.08 17.77
N GLY A 21 39.18 -42.31 17.94
CA GLY A 21 38.23 -42.63 19.01
C GLY A 21 37.24 -43.77 18.73
N PHE A 22 37.69 -45.03 18.82
CA PHE A 22 36.83 -46.15 19.19
C PHE A 22 37.60 -47.19 20.02
N LEU A 23 36.91 -47.71 21.05
CA LEU A 23 37.14 -48.89 21.91
C LEU A 23 37.97 -48.78 23.20
N GLY A 24 37.31 -49.13 24.32
CA GLY A 24 37.88 -50.01 25.37
C GLY A 24 37.80 -49.51 26.83
N ASP A 25 36.90 -50.11 27.62
CA ASP A 25 36.84 -50.05 29.09
C ASP A 25 38.08 -50.63 29.79
N VAL A 26 38.36 -50.15 31.03
CA VAL A 26 38.68 -50.93 32.27
C VAL A 26 39.54 -50.13 33.28
N THR A 27 38.94 -49.88 34.46
CA THR A 27 39.43 -49.67 35.86
C THR A 27 40.66 -48.82 36.25
N MET A 28 40.43 -48.00 37.29
CA MET A 28 41.34 -47.21 38.17
C MET A 28 42.43 -48.04 38.91
N PRO A 29 43.61 -47.48 39.31
CA PRO A 29 43.71 -46.49 40.42
C PRO A 29 44.80 -45.37 40.32
N HIS A 30 44.58 -44.35 41.19
CA HIS A 30 45.47 -43.30 41.75
C HIS A 30 46.90 -43.12 41.20
N ASP A 31 47.26 -41.87 40.82
CA ASP A 31 48.32 -41.12 41.52
C ASP A 31 48.27 -39.60 41.21
N ASP A 32 48.69 -38.79 42.20
CA ASP A 32 48.83 -37.34 42.16
C ASP A 32 50.08 -36.91 41.37
N SER A 33 49.96 -35.95 40.45
CA SER A 33 50.94 -34.84 40.27
C SER A 33 50.64 -33.95 39.06
N SER A 34 50.48 -32.66 39.37
CA SER A 34 50.88 -31.49 38.57
C SER A 34 50.99 -31.59 37.04
N GLU A 35 50.11 -30.89 36.32
CA GLU A 35 50.52 -30.19 35.09
C GLU A 35 49.75 -28.88 34.89
N GLN A 36 50.30 -27.82 35.47
CA GLN A 36 49.89 -26.44 35.26
C GLN A 36 50.68 -25.86 34.08
N CYS A 37 50.37 -26.24 32.84
CA CYS A 37 50.96 -25.59 31.66
C CYS A 37 50.17 -25.80 30.36
N ASN A 38 49.18 -24.94 30.04
CA ASN A 38 48.85 -24.59 28.63
C ASN A 38 47.84 -23.44 28.39
N SER A 39 47.51 -22.58 29.38
CA SER A 39 46.48 -21.54 29.16
C SER A 39 46.90 -20.37 28.24
N LYS A 40 48.21 -20.20 27.97
CA LYS A 40 48.73 -19.11 27.11
C LYS A 40 48.69 -19.41 25.61
N LYS A 41 48.75 -20.68 25.17
CA LYS A 41 48.67 -21.06 23.74
C LYS A 41 47.22 -21.03 23.21
N SER A 42 46.24 -21.35 24.06
CA SER A 42 44.81 -21.33 23.72
C SER A 42 44.31 -19.92 23.36
N LYS A 43 44.64 -18.89 24.16
CA LYS A 43 44.13 -17.52 23.94
C LYS A 43 44.56 -16.88 22.62
N LYS A 44 45.75 -17.20 22.09
CA LYS A 44 46.23 -16.65 20.80
C LYS A 44 45.42 -17.17 19.60
N HIS A 45 44.95 -18.41 19.66
CA HIS A 45 44.16 -19.02 18.58
C HIS A 45 42.74 -18.44 18.53
N VAL A 46 42.15 -18.15 19.70
CA VAL A 46 40.84 -17.50 19.79
C VAL A 46 40.84 -16.11 19.15
N TRP A 47 41.86 -15.30 19.41
CA TRP A 47 41.97 -13.96 18.82
C TRP A 47 42.22 -14.00 17.31
N ALA A 48 42.99 -14.98 16.82
CA ALA A 48 43.23 -15.15 15.39
C ALA A 48 41.96 -15.55 14.63
N ILE A 49 41.17 -16.48 15.17
CA ILE A 49 39.87 -16.89 14.59
C ILE A 49 38.87 -15.72 14.63
N GLY A 50 38.88 -14.93 15.71
CA GLY A 50 38.02 -13.74 15.81
C GLY A 50 38.34 -12.64 14.81
N LEU A 51 39.62 -12.35 14.60
CA LEU A 51 40.04 -11.39 13.57
C LEU A 51 39.71 -11.88 12.16
N LEU A 52 39.84 -13.18 11.91
CA LEU A 52 39.45 -13.79 10.63
C LEU A 52 37.94 -13.70 10.39
N GLY A 53 37.12 -13.97 11.41
CA GLY A 53 35.66 -13.86 11.33
C GLY A 53 35.19 -12.43 11.05
N VAL A 54 35.73 -11.45 11.78
CA VAL A 54 35.41 -10.03 11.58
C VAL A 54 35.90 -9.52 10.23
N GLY A 55 37.12 -9.88 9.83
CA GLY A 55 37.65 -9.54 8.50
C GLY A 55 36.80 -10.13 7.37
N SER A 56 36.30 -11.36 7.55
CA SER A 56 35.41 -12.03 6.60
C SER A 56 34.04 -11.36 6.53
N ALA A 57 33.48 -10.90 7.66
CA ALA A 57 32.22 -10.14 7.68
C ALA A 57 32.34 -8.79 6.97
N ILE A 58 33.42 -8.05 7.21
CA ILE A 58 33.69 -6.77 6.52
C ILE A 58 33.85 -7.01 5.02
N TRP A 59 34.64 -8.01 4.62
CA TRP A 59 34.83 -8.37 3.22
C TRP A 59 33.53 -8.81 2.55
N PHE A 60 32.68 -9.54 3.28
CA PHE A 60 31.37 -9.97 2.80
C PHE A 60 30.48 -8.77 2.50
N LEU A 61 30.25 -7.91 3.50
CA LEU A 61 29.41 -6.71 3.38
C LEU A 61 29.88 -5.76 2.28
N LEU A 62 31.18 -5.50 2.18
CA LEU A 62 31.73 -4.59 1.16
C LEU A 62 31.55 -5.12 -0.27
N ARG A 63 31.48 -6.44 -0.47
CA ARG A 63 31.45 -7.03 -1.81
C ARG A 63 30.06 -7.44 -2.25
N THR A 64 29.19 -7.85 -1.33
CA THR A 64 27.80 -8.23 -1.62
C THR A 64 26.82 -7.07 -1.49
N GLY A 65 27.07 -6.09 -0.61
CA GLY A 65 26.12 -4.99 -0.33
C GLY A 65 25.78 -4.13 -1.56
N TRP A 66 26.72 -3.92 -2.47
CA TRP A 66 26.50 -3.10 -3.68
C TRP A 66 26.10 -3.93 -4.91
N LYS A 67 26.14 -5.27 -4.81
CA LYS A 67 25.69 -6.19 -5.85
C LYS A 67 25.38 -7.57 -5.24
N PRO A 68 24.13 -7.80 -4.78
CA PRO A 68 23.74 -8.99 -4.02
C PRO A 68 24.06 -10.31 -4.72
N SER A 69 24.02 -10.34 -6.05
CA SER A 69 24.33 -11.53 -6.87
C SER A 69 25.74 -12.10 -6.64
N ARG A 70 26.65 -11.33 -6.03
CA ARG A 70 28.03 -11.78 -5.72
C ARG A 70 28.10 -12.74 -4.54
N ILE A 71 27.02 -12.95 -3.79
CA ILE A 71 26.97 -13.91 -2.69
C ILE A 71 27.34 -15.33 -3.14
N ALA A 72 26.99 -15.70 -4.38
CA ALA A 72 27.31 -17.00 -4.96
C ALA A 72 28.80 -17.18 -5.31
N TYR A 73 29.63 -16.13 -5.19
CA TYR A 73 31.04 -16.23 -5.54
C TYR A 73 31.81 -17.07 -4.51
N PRO A 74 32.78 -17.91 -4.93
CA PRO A 74 33.50 -18.79 -4.01
C PRO A 74 34.15 -18.08 -2.82
N CYS A 75 34.68 -16.87 -3.02
CA CYS A 75 35.28 -16.08 -1.95
C CYS A 75 34.26 -15.50 -0.95
N GLN A 76 33.01 -15.30 -1.38
CA GLN A 76 31.91 -14.85 -0.52
C GLN A 76 31.34 -16.02 0.27
N GLN A 77 31.27 -17.20 -0.33
CA GLN A 77 30.92 -18.44 0.35
C GLN A 77 31.95 -18.82 1.44
N VAL A 78 33.25 -18.69 1.15
CA VAL A 78 34.31 -18.90 2.16
C VAL A 78 34.23 -17.85 3.28
N ALA A 79 33.91 -16.60 2.96
CA ALA A 79 33.69 -15.57 3.98
C ALA A 79 32.52 -15.92 4.90
N LEU A 80 31.39 -16.40 4.35
CA LEU A 80 30.25 -16.90 5.13
C LEU A 80 30.64 -18.07 6.04
N THR A 81 31.40 -19.04 5.54
CA THR A 81 31.88 -20.17 6.35
C THR A 81 32.75 -19.70 7.52
N ASN A 82 33.65 -18.75 7.31
CA ASN A 82 34.47 -18.18 8.38
C ASN A 82 33.64 -17.45 9.44
N ILE A 83 32.57 -16.76 9.01
CA ILE A 83 31.62 -16.08 9.91
C ILE A 83 30.88 -17.11 10.77
N GLU A 84 30.40 -18.20 10.17
CA GLU A 84 29.69 -19.27 10.89
C GLU A 84 30.61 -20.04 11.88
N VAL A 85 31.86 -20.29 11.51
CA VAL A 85 32.86 -20.88 12.43
C VAL A 85 33.13 -19.96 13.62
N PHE A 86 33.25 -18.66 13.38
CA PHE A 86 33.41 -17.68 14.46
C PHE A 86 32.18 -17.60 15.37
N LYS A 87 30.97 -17.69 14.81
CA LYS A 87 29.71 -17.72 15.54
C LYS A 87 29.60 -18.95 16.45
N LEU A 88 29.95 -20.13 15.94
CA LEU A 88 29.97 -21.36 16.75
C LEU A 88 30.94 -21.24 17.93
N MET A 89 32.10 -20.62 17.69
CA MET A 89 33.07 -20.33 18.74
C MET A 89 32.51 -19.38 19.80
N LEU A 90 31.82 -18.31 19.41
CA LEU A 90 31.22 -17.34 20.34
C LEU A 90 30.13 -17.98 21.23
N LEU A 91 29.31 -18.86 20.63
CA LEU A 91 28.26 -19.61 21.33
C LEU A 91 28.84 -20.63 22.33
N THR A 92 29.96 -21.26 22.00
CA THR A 92 30.68 -22.16 22.94
C THR A 92 31.46 -21.42 24.03
N ALA A 93 31.69 -20.11 23.86
CA ALA A 93 32.46 -19.28 24.78
C ALA A 93 31.58 -18.41 25.69
N ILE A 94 30.27 -18.70 25.83
CA ILE A 94 29.39 -18.01 26.77
C ILE A 94 29.90 -18.27 28.19
N PRO A 95 30.45 -17.27 28.90
CA PRO A 95 30.67 -17.41 30.33
C PRO A 95 29.29 -17.50 30.97
N THR A 96 29.11 -18.41 31.91
CA THR A 96 27.93 -18.40 32.79
C THR A 96 27.71 -16.97 33.32
N LEU A 97 26.46 -16.51 33.30
CA LEU A 97 26.00 -15.16 33.68
C LEU A 97 26.54 -14.67 35.04
N THR A 98 27.02 -15.58 35.88
CA THR A 98 27.71 -15.30 37.16
C THR A 98 29.03 -14.55 36.98
N THR A 99 29.73 -14.73 35.85
CA THR A 99 31.06 -14.12 35.61
C THR A 99 30.99 -12.66 35.17
N ILE A 100 29.87 -12.25 34.54
CA ILE A 100 29.64 -10.86 34.08
C ILE A 100 29.30 -9.93 35.27
N ARG A 101 28.85 -10.49 36.40
CA ARG A 101 28.44 -9.72 37.58
C ARG A 101 29.61 -9.17 38.41
N SER A 102 30.81 -9.75 38.31
CA SER A 102 31.94 -9.37 39.17
C SER A 102 32.88 -8.32 38.57
N THR A 103 32.74 -7.98 37.29
CA THR A 103 33.74 -7.14 36.58
C THR A 103 33.28 -5.74 36.19
N LEU A 104 32.01 -5.36 36.45
CA LEU A 104 31.51 -4.05 36.02
C LEU A 104 30.61 -3.39 37.07
N SER A 105 31.14 -2.33 37.69
CA SER A 105 30.38 -1.18 38.21
C SER A 105 31.12 0.11 37.81
N PRO A 106 30.48 1.29 37.79
CA PRO A 106 29.09 1.62 38.06
C PRO A 106 28.46 2.33 36.85
N LEU A 107 28.13 1.61 35.78
CA LEU A 107 27.10 2.05 34.84
C LEU A 107 25.84 1.30 35.23
N LYS A 108 24.80 2.03 35.67
CA LYS A 108 23.56 1.39 36.12
C LYS A 108 23.09 0.46 35.00
N PRO A 109 22.89 -0.86 35.25
CA PRO A 109 22.52 -1.84 34.24
C PRO A 109 21.24 -1.45 33.46
N VAL A 110 20.43 -0.56 34.05
CA VAL A 110 19.29 0.11 33.44
C VAL A 110 19.65 0.89 32.17
N GLY A 111 20.79 1.59 32.11
CA GLY A 111 21.13 2.41 30.94
C GLY A 111 21.51 1.59 29.70
N ILE A 112 22.20 0.46 29.90
CA ILE A 112 22.52 -0.48 28.82
C ILE A 112 21.27 -1.23 28.39
N LEU A 113 20.40 -1.62 29.34
CA LEU A 113 19.13 -2.26 29.03
C LEU A 113 18.21 -1.33 28.23
N VAL A 114 18.09 -0.05 28.61
CA VAL A 114 17.31 0.95 27.86
C VAL A 114 17.87 1.15 26.46
N LEU A 115 19.19 1.19 26.31
CA LEU A 115 19.80 1.42 25.00
C LEU A 115 19.71 0.20 24.07
N LEU A 116 19.75 -1.01 24.64
CA LEU A 116 19.47 -2.25 23.92
C LEU A 116 18.00 -2.37 23.53
N LEU A 117 17.08 -1.97 24.42
CA LEU A 117 15.65 -1.97 24.15
C LEU A 117 15.26 -0.93 23.10
N VAL A 118 15.85 0.27 23.15
CA VAL A 118 15.64 1.32 22.14
C VAL A 118 16.27 0.93 20.80
N GLY A 119 17.48 0.35 20.82
CA GLY A 119 18.13 -0.16 19.61
C GLY A 119 17.37 -1.33 18.97
N SER A 120 16.84 -2.25 19.77
CA SER A 120 15.98 -3.33 19.26
C SER A 120 14.65 -2.80 18.75
N ALA A 121 14.01 -1.86 19.47
CA ALA A 121 12.74 -1.26 19.03
C ALA A 121 12.89 -0.49 17.72
N PHE A 122 14.03 0.16 17.49
CA PHE A 122 14.32 0.84 16.23
C PHE A 122 14.49 -0.16 15.08
N ILE A 123 15.23 -1.25 15.29
CA ILE A 123 15.47 -2.30 14.28
C ILE A 123 14.23 -3.14 13.98
N THR A 124 13.31 -3.31 14.93
CA THR A 124 12.04 -4.03 14.73
C THR A 124 10.89 -3.15 14.23
N SER A 125 11.10 -1.84 14.12
CA SER A 125 10.12 -0.94 13.50
C SER A 125 10.30 -0.94 11.99
N ASP A 126 9.21 -0.96 11.23
CA ASP A 126 9.25 -0.89 9.76
C ASP A 126 10.09 0.31 9.26
N SER A 127 10.02 1.42 9.99
CA SER A 127 10.82 2.64 9.77
C SER A 127 12.35 2.44 9.89
N GLY A 128 12.82 1.55 10.76
CA GLY A 128 14.26 1.31 10.95
C GLY A 128 14.85 0.35 9.92
N ILE A 129 14.04 -0.56 9.37
CA ILE A 129 14.46 -1.48 8.30
C ILE A 129 14.48 -0.75 6.95
N GLN A 130 13.50 0.12 6.68
CA GLN A 130 13.49 0.98 5.48
C GLN A 130 14.71 1.92 5.44
N ALA A 131 15.10 2.50 6.57
CA ALA A 131 16.29 3.36 6.68
C ALA A 131 17.63 2.65 6.38
N LEU A 132 17.65 1.31 6.39
CA LEU A 132 18.82 0.48 6.07
C LEU A 132 18.83 -0.04 4.63
N GLY A 133 17.85 0.35 3.80
CA GLY A 133 17.82 0.02 2.37
C GLY A 133 17.48 -1.44 2.04
N PHE A 134 16.85 -2.16 2.96
CA PHE A 134 16.33 -3.50 2.72
C PHE A 134 14.84 -3.41 2.35
N THR A 135 14.53 -3.46 1.05
CA THR A 135 13.17 -3.78 0.57
C THR A 135 12.98 -5.29 0.66
N PHE A 136 11.98 -5.73 1.44
CA PHE A 136 11.53 -7.11 1.36
C PHE A 136 10.75 -7.28 0.07
N ALA A 137 11.19 -8.18 -0.81
CA ALA A 137 10.30 -8.74 -1.82
C ALA A 137 9.18 -9.46 -1.06
N GLN A 138 7.97 -8.90 -1.11
CA GLN A 138 6.82 -9.47 -0.46
C GLN A 138 6.42 -10.72 -1.25
N ASP A 139 6.47 -11.88 -0.60
CA ASP A 139 6.08 -13.15 -1.20
C ASP A 139 4.58 -13.11 -1.53
N THR A 140 4.24 -13.15 -2.81
CA THR A 140 2.85 -13.05 -3.29
C THR A 140 2.03 -14.31 -2.99
N SER A 141 2.64 -15.34 -2.37
CA SER A 141 1.96 -16.58 -2.00
C SER A 141 1.25 -16.57 -0.63
N ASP A 142 1.32 -15.48 0.14
CA ASP A 142 0.91 -15.47 1.56
C ASP A 142 -0.52 -14.97 1.82
N TYR A 143 -1.28 -14.64 0.77
CA TYR A 143 -2.67 -14.22 0.93
C TYR A 143 -3.64 -15.37 0.70
N ASN A 144 -4.29 -15.82 1.79
CA ASN A 144 -5.41 -16.75 1.70
C ASN A 144 -6.59 -16.06 1.03
N ARG A 145 -6.76 -16.35 -0.26
CA ARG A 145 -7.85 -15.83 -1.07
C ARG A 145 -9.19 -16.35 -0.58
N ILE A 146 -10.18 -15.46 -0.50
CA ILE A 146 -11.57 -15.82 -0.24
C ILE A 146 -12.11 -16.59 -1.46
N PRO A 147 -12.67 -17.80 -1.28
CA PRO A 147 -13.06 -18.68 -2.38
C PRO A 147 -14.40 -18.27 -3.01
N ILE A 148 -14.51 -17.03 -3.47
CA ILE A 148 -15.67 -16.55 -4.23
C ILE A 148 -15.67 -17.19 -5.61
N GLN A 149 -16.83 -17.60 -6.11
CA GLN A 149 -17.04 -17.97 -7.51
C GLN A 149 -17.93 -16.92 -8.14
N LEU A 150 -17.51 -16.36 -9.27
CA LEU A 150 -18.32 -15.42 -10.02
C LEU A 150 -19.29 -16.20 -10.91
N GLU A 151 -20.55 -15.80 -10.88
CA GLU A 151 -21.61 -16.40 -11.69
C GLU A 151 -22.03 -15.40 -12.76
N GLU A 152 -22.10 -15.86 -14.01
CA GLU A 152 -22.68 -15.10 -15.12
C GLU A 152 -24.18 -14.96 -14.94
N ASN A 153 -24.74 -13.91 -15.54
CA ASN A 153 -26.18 -13.67 -15.55
C ASN A 153 -26.57 -13.05 -16.88
N VAL A 154 -27.71 -13.47 -17.41
CA VAL A 154 -28.31 -12.87 -18.60
C VAL A 154 -29.60 -12.19 -18.18
N ALA A 155 -29.76 -10.92 -18.54
CA ALA A 155 -30.97 -10.18 -18.24
C ALA A 155 -32.19 -10.87 -18.87
N LEU A 156 -33.30 -10.88 -18.13
CA LEU A 156 -34.60 -11.34 -18.64
C LEU A 156 -35.31 -10.20 -19.40
N ALA A 157 -34.99 -8.94 -19.08
CA ALA A 157 -35.45 -7.78 -19.82
C ALA A 157 -34.75 -7.70 -21.19
N SER A 158 -35.49 -7.30 -22.22
CA SER A 158 -34.97 -7.14 -23.59
C SER A 158 -34.56 -5.71 -23.94
N GLU A 159 -34.92 -4.75 -23.09
CA GLU A 159 -34.61 -3.33 -23.21
C GLU A 159 -34.22 -2.82 -21.82
N HIS A 160 -33.44 -1.73 -21.77
CA HIS A 160 -33.01 -1.11 -20.50
C HIS A 160 -32.21 -2.07 -19.60
N THR A 161 -31.24 -2.77 -20.17
CA THR A 161 -30.33 -3.64 -19.42
C THR A 161 -29.08 -2.91 -18.99
N SER A 162 -28.52 -3.30 -17.85
CA SER A 162 -27.24 -2.81 -17.34
C SER A 162 -26.19 -3.91 -17.39
N ASP A 163 -25.05 -3.61 -17.99
CA ASP A 163 -23.97 -4.59 -18.16
C ASP A 163 -22.92 -4.44 -17.06
N VAL A 164 -22.57 -5.56 -16.42
CA VAL A 164 -21.55 -5.66 -15.38
C VAL A 164 -20.48 -6.64 -15.84
N PHE A 165 -19.26 -6.16 -15.99
CA PHE A 165 -18.11 -6.95 -16.44
C PHE A 165 -17.20 -7.24 -15.26
N LEU A 166 -16.85 -8.50 -15.05
CA LEU A 166 -16.06 -8.92 -13.90
C LEU A 166 -14.85 -9.73 -14.34
N ALA A 167 -13.72 -9.48 -13.68
CA ALA A 167 -12.53 -10.30 -13.82
C ALA A 167 -12.16 -10.92 -12.49
N GLN A 168 -11.73 -12.17 -12.55
CA GLN A 168 -11.26 -12.95 -11.42
C GLN A 168 -9.81 -13.39 -11.61
N ASN A 169 -9.06 -13.57 -10.51
CA ASN A 169 -7.62 -13.86 -10.52
C ASN A 169 -6.80 -12.71 -11.10
N VAL A 170 -7.21 -11.48 -10.80
CA VAL A 170 -6.77 -10.30 -11.53
C VAL A 170 -5.33 -9.92 -11.22
N THR A 171 -4.85 -10.28 -10.03
CA THR A 171 -3.48 -10.00 -9.61
C THR A 171 -2.56 -11.09 -10.15
N GLY A 172 -1.72 -10.70 -11.10
CA GLY A 172 -0.64 -11.54 -11.60
C GLY A 172 0.52 -11.67 -10.59
N VAL A 173 1.69 -12.02 -11.11
CA VAL A 173 2.94 -11.99 -10.32
C VAL A 173 3.19 -10.56 -9.82
N GLU A 174 3.50 -10.41 -8.53
CA GLU A 174 3.82 -9.12 -7.90
C GLU A 174 2.72 -8.04 -8.04
N GLY A 175 1.45 -8.44 -8.15
CA GLY A 175 0.34 -7.48 -8.21
C GLY A 175 0.12 -6.84 -9.57
N ASN A 176 0.69 -7.39 -10.65
CA ASN A 176 0.42 -6.88 -11.99
C ASN A 176 -1.03 -7.11 -12.42
N VAL A 177 -1.81 -6.03 -12.53
CA VAL A 177 -3.24 -6.03 -12.90
C VAL A 177 -3.45 -5.76 -14.40
N THR A 178 -2.44 -5.32 -15.15
CA THR A 178 -2.57 -4.95 -16.58
C THR A 178 -3.22 -6.04 -17.46
N PRO A 179 -2.86 -7.35 -17.32
CA PRO A 179 -3.53 -8.40 -18.09
C PRO A 179 -5.03 -8.50 -17.81
N ALA A 180 -5.44 -8.25 -16.56
CA ALA A 180 -6.85 -8.31 -16.17
C ALA A 180 -7.66 -7.14 -16.73
N ILE A 181 -7.10 -5.92 -16.70
CA ILE A 181 -7.73 -4.75 -17.34
C ILE A 181 -7.85 -4.96 -18.86
N SER A 182 -6.81 -5.50 -19.50
CA SER A 182 -6.86 -5.79 -20.94
C SER A 182 -7.97 -6.80 -21.27
N ALA A 183 -8.08 -7.87 -20.49
CA ALA A 183 -9.12 -8.88 -20.67
C ALA A 183 -10.54 -8.35 -20.37
N LEU A 184 -10.69 -7.42 -19.43
CA LEU A 184 -11.97 -6.75 -19.17
C LEU A 184 -12.39 -5.88 -20.34
N PHE A 185 -11.47 -5.11 -20.92
CA PHE A 185 -11.77 -4.27 -22.08
C PHE A 185 -12.05 -5.10 -23.34
N GLU A 186 -11.37 -6.23 -23.52
CA GLU A 186 -11.70 -7.20 -24.58
C GLU A 186 -13.10 -7.81 -24.36
N LEU A 187 -13.46 -8.16 -23.13
CA LEU A 187 -14.80 -8.66 -22.80
C LEU A 187 -15.88 -7.59 -23.06
N MET A 188 -15.62 -6.34 -22.69
CA MET A 188 -16.51 -5.21 -23.00
C MET A 188 -16.69 -5.05 -24.52
N GLU A 189 -15.59 -5.13 -25.29
CA GLU A 189 -15.62 -5.05 -26.76
C GLU A 189 -16.44 -6.18 -27.39
N ILE A 190 -16.31 -7.42 -26.90
CA ILE A 190 -17.11 -8.57 -27.36
C ILE A 190 -18.60 -8.31 -27.18
N GLU A 191 -18.99 -7.64 -26.09
CA GLU A 191 -20.37 -7.27 -25.78
C GLU A 191 -20.78 -5.89 -26.33
N GLY A 192 -19.95 -5.29 -27.18
CA GLY A 192 -20.28 -4.06 -27.93
C GLY A 192 -19.98 -2.73 -27.23
N LEU A 193 -19.29 -2.75 -26.09
CA LEU A 193 -18.82 -1.56 -25.38
C LEU A 193 -17.32 -1.36 -25.59
N HIS A 194 -16.95 -0.52 -26.56
CA HIS A 194 -15.55 -0.28 -26.91
C HIS A 194 -14.89 0.74 -25.99
N PHE A 195 -13.73 0.40 -25.41
CA PHE A 195 -12.99 1.35 -24.56
C PHE A 195 -12.35 2.49 -25.37
N TYR A 196 -11.75 2.17 -26.52
CA TYR A 196 -11.05 3.14 -27.37
C TYR A 196 -11.96 3.66 -28.49
N ASN A 197 -12.07 4.98 -28.61
CA ASN A 197 -12.66 5.63 -29.76
C ASN A 197 -11.57 5.76 -30.84
N THR A 198 -11.75 5.03 -31.93
CA THR A 198 -10.80 5.01 -33.04
C THR A 198 -11.53 5.28 -34.35
N THR A 199 -10.75 5.47 -35.42
CA THR A 199 -11.33 5.55 -36.77
C THR A 199 -12.17 4.32 -37.17
N PHE A 200 -11.90 3.16 -36.58
CA PHE A 200 -12.66 1.92 -36.83
C PHE A 200 -13.82 1.73 -35.84
N GLU A 201 -13.68 2.23 -34.62
CA GLU A 201 -14.66 2.15 -33.53
C GLU A 201 -15.03 3.55 -33.02
N PRO A 202 -15.80 4.35 -33.78
CA PRO A 202 -16.07 5.76 -33.47
C PRO A 202 -17.03 5.96 -32.30
N THR A 203 -17.57 4.88 -31.73
CA THR A 203 -18.46 4.90 -30.56
C THR A 203 -17.73 4.54 -29.27
N GLY A 204 -16.40 4.38 -29.31
CA GLY A 204 -15.61 4.08 -28.12
C GLY A 204 -15.63 5.20 -27.08
N LEU A 205 -15.27 4.85 -25.85
CA LEU A 205 -15.41 5.75 -24.71
C LEU A 205 -14.37 6.88 -24.64
N ILE A 206 -13.13 6.61 -25.08
CA ILE A 206 -12.00 7.54 -24.94
C ILE A 206 -11.34 7.78 -26.30
N GLU A 207 -11.29 9.04 -26.72
CA GLU A 207 -10.55 9.52 -27.88
C GLU A 207 -9.09 9.82 -27.55
N ARG A 208 -8.25 9.87 -28.59
CA ARG A 208 -6.79 10.06 -28.43
C ARG A 208 -6.37 11.37 -27.78
N ASP A 209 -7.19 12.42 -27.82
CA ASP A 209 -6.87 13.77 -27.29
C ASP A 209 -7.80 14.24 -26.16
N ASP A 210 -8.53 13.28 -25.57
CA ASP A 210 -9.36 13.49 -24.38
C ASP A 210 -8.54 13.88 -23.15
N VAL A 211 -9.17 14.63 -22.26
CA VAL A 211 -8.74 14.77 -20.87
C VAL A 211 -9.49 13.73 -20.06
N VAL A 212 -8.77 12.69 -19.59
CA VAL A 212 -9.34 11.58 -18.84
C VAL A 212 -9.07 11.77 -17.35
N LEU A 213 -10.12 12.04 -16.59
CA LEU A 213 -10.07 12.20 -15.15
C LEU A 213 -10.34 10.88 -14.44
N LEU A 214 -9.37 10.39 -13.68
CA LEU A 214 -9.50 9.24 -12.80
C LEU A 214 -9.90 9.71 -11.41
N LYS A 215 -11.19 9.55 -11.07
CA LYS A 215 -11.73 9.91 -9.76
C LYS A 215 -11.47 8.76 -8.78
N VAL A 216 -10.42 8.91 -7.98
CA VAL A 216 -10.01 7.90 -6.99
C VAL A 216 -10.63 8.17 -5.61
N ASN A 217 -10.35 7.29 -4.64
CA ASN A 217 -10.54 7.53 -3.21
C ASN A 217 -9.16 7.79 -2.57
N GLY A 218 -8.85 9.06 -2.36
CA GLY A 218 -7.67 9.56 -1.69
C GLY A 218 -7.93 9.98 -0.24
N GLN A 219 -9.14 9.83 0.29
CA GLN A 219 -9.46 10.20 1.68
C GLN A 219 -8.75 9.32 2.71
N TRP A 220 -8.57 8.04 2.43
CA TRP A 220 -8.07 7.06 3.39
C TRP A 220 -6.77 6.43 2.91
N THR A 221 -5.95 5.94 3.85
CA THR A 221 -4.72 5.18 3.56
C THR A 221 -5.01 3.67 3.54
N GLN A 222 -4.00 2.86 3.17
CA GLN A 222 -4.06 1.40 3.10
C GLN A 222 -5.22 0.95 2.20
N ARG A 223 -5.88 -0.17 2.53
CA ARG A 223 -7.02 -0.75 1.79
C ARG A 223 -8.29 0.11 1.85
N GLY A 224 -8.22 1.31 2.43
CA GLY A 224 -9.28 2.31 2.38
C GLY A 224 -9.19 3.21 1.14
N SER A 225 -8.04 3.26 0.47
CA SER A 225 -7.82 3.99 -0.80
C SER A 225 -8.12 3.12 -2.03
N THR A 226 -8.31 3.74 -3.19
CA THR A 226 -8.29 3.05 -4.49
C THR A 226 -6.95 2.35 -4.71
N ASN A 227 -6.98 1.14 -5.28
CA ASN A 227 -5.77 0.38 -5.52
C ASN A 227 -4.83 1.04 -6.55
N THR A 228 -3.56 1.25 -6.19
CA THR A 228 -2.59 1.94 -7.06
C THR A 228 -2.04 1.07 -8.19
N ASP A 229 -2.03 -0.26 -8.04
CA ASP A 229 -1.75 -1.19 -9.15
C ASP A 229 -2.85 -1.11 -10.21
N LEU A 230 -4.11 -0.98 -9.78
CA LEU A 230 -5.26 -0.79 -10.66
C LEU A 230 -5.22 0.56 -11.38
N VAL A 231 -4.95 1.65 -10.65
CA VAL A 231 -4.79 3.00 -11.25
C VAL A 231 -3.68 2.97 -12.31
N LYS A 232 -2.55 2.35 -12.00
CA LYS A 232 -1.44 2.17 -12.96
C LYS A 232 -1.88 1.42 -14.23
N ALA A 233 -2.59 0.30 -14.09
CA ALA A 233 -3.06 -0.50 -15.22
C ALA A 233 -4.04 0.27 -16.11
N VAL A 234 -4.93 1.08 -15.53
CA VAL A 234 -5.87 1.91 -16.29
C VAL A 234 -5.15 3.05 -17.03
N ILE A 235 -4.18 3.72 -16.39
CA ILE A 235 -3.34 4.72 -17.06
C ILE A 235 -2.58 4.08 -18.22
N GLU A 236 -1.99 2.91 -18.00
CA GLU A 236 -1.27 2.17 -19.04
C GLU A 236 -2.17 1.85 -20.24
N ALA A 237 -3.43 1.46 -20.02
CA ALA A 237 -4.37 1.25 -21.11
C ALA A 237 -4.68 2.55 -21.87
N ILE A 238 -4.95 3.66 -21.16
CA ILE A 238 -5.27 4.95 -21.79
C ILE A 238 -4.09 5.46 -22.64
N VAL A 239 -2.87 5.49 -22.08
CA VAL A 239 -1.70 6.05 -22.80
C VAL A 239 -1.29 5.19 -23.98
N ASN A 240 -1.62 3.90 -23.97
CA ASN A 240 -1.42 2.96 -25.07
C ASN A 240 -2.60 2.94 -26.06
N HIS A 241 -3.44 3.99 -26.10
CA HIS A 241 -4.51 4.15 -27.08
C HIS A 241 -4.01 3.77 -28.50
N PRO A 242 -4.75 2.94 -29.27
CA PRO A 242 -4.28 2.43 -30.57
C PRO A 242 -3.86 3.50 -31.57
N ASP A 243 -4.59 4.62 -31.60
CA ASP A 243 -4.28 5.78 -32.45
C ASP A 243 -3.20 6.72 -31.85
N GLY A 244 -2.59 6.35 -30.72
CA GLY A 244 -1.58 7.13 -29.98
C GLY A 244 -2.21 8.25 -29.14
N PHE A 245 -2.12 8.14 -27.82
CA PHE A 245 -2.69 9.12 -26.88
C PHE A 245 -1.84 10.40 -26.83
N ILE A 246 -2.50 11.55 -27.00
CA ILE A 246 -1.92 12.89 -26.92
C ILE A 246 -2.66 13.82 -25.96
N GLY A 247 -3.71 13.31 -25.31
CA GLY A 247 -4.47 14.01 -24.29
C GLY A 247 -3.74 14.10 -22.96
N GLU A 248 -4.50 14.12 -21.86
CA GLU A 248 -3.97 14.07 -20.50
C GLU A 248 -4.77 13.09 -19.64
N VAL A 249 -4.09 12.40 -18.74
CA VAL A 249 -4.73 11.65 -17.65
C VAL A 249 -4.53 12.41 -16.34
N VAL A 250 -5.62 12.75 -15.65
CA VAL A 250 -5.60 13.49 -14.38
C VAL A 250 -6.15 12.62 -13.27
N ILE A 251 -5.35 12.33 -12.26
CA ILE A 251 -5.81 11.57 -11.09
C ILE A 251 -6.23 12.54 -10.00
N ALA A 252 -7.51 12.52 -9.61
CA ALA A 252 -8.05 13.53 -8.72
C ALA A 252 -9.02 12.97 -7.67
N ASP A 253 -9.10 13.68 -6.54
CA ASP A 253 -10.09 13.45 -5.50
C ASP A 253 -10.23 14.68 -4.59
N ASN A 254 -11.41 14.83 -3.99
CA ASN A 254 -11.62 15.59 -2.76
C ASN A 254 -11.72 14.59 -1.61
N GLY A 255 -10.64 14.43 -0.84
CA GLY A 255 -10.63 13.63 0.38
C GLY A 255 -11.26 14.35 1.58
N GLN A 256 -12.13 15.33 1.32
CA GLN A 256 -12.97 16.02 2.30
C GLN A 256 -12.16 16.73 3.39
N GLY A 257 -10.99 17.26 3.04
CA GLY A 257 -10.08 17.98 3.95
C GLY A 257 -9.10 17.06 4.70
N LEU A 258 -9.17 15.76 4.44
CA LEU A 258 -8.27 14.74 4.99
C LEU A 258 -7.49 13.99 3.89
N GLY A 259 -7.73 14.33 2.62
CA GLY A 259 -7.24 13.61 1.46
C GLY A 259 -5.76 13.77 1.22
N ARG A 260 -5.15 12.72 0.66
CA ARG A 260 -3.79 12.74 0.13
C ARG A 260 -3.69 11.82 -1.07
N LEU A 261 -2.91 12.22 -2.06
CA LEU A 261 -2.52 11.35 -3.20
C LEU A 261 -1.11 10.76 -3.00
N ASN A 262 -0.38 11.21 -1.96
CA ASN A 262 0.93 10.70 -1.54
C ASN A 262 0.88 9.91 -0.22
N TRP A 263 -0.15 9.10 0.00
CA TRP A 263 -0.18 8.21 1.17
C TRP A 263 1.04 7.28 1.18
N PRO A 264 1.83 7.22 2.27
CA PRO A 264 3.01 6.34 2.35
C PRO A 264 2.66 4.86 2.55
N SER A 265 1.36 4.55 2.54
CA SER A 265 0.81 3.23 2.77
C SER A 265 -0.40 3.11 1.86
N ALA A 266 -0.17 2.59 0.67
CA ALA A 266 -1.15 2.51 -0.40
C ALA A 266 -1.92 1.18 -0.40
N ASN A 267 -3.08 1.17 -1.05
CA ASN A 267 -3.72 -0.07 -1.44
C ASN A 267 -3.00 -0.66 -2.66
N ALA A 268 -1.89 -1.38 -2.48
CA ALA A 268 -1.21 -2.08 -3.58
C ALA A 268 -0.54 -3.37 -3.08
N PHE A 269 0.13 -4.10 -3.97
CA PHE A 269 1.13 -5.08 -3.55
C PHE A 269 2.39 -4.38 -3.04
N ASP A 270 2.88 -3.38 -3.75
CA ASP A 270 3.84 -2.43 -3.20
C ASP A 270 3.12 -1.37 -2.37
N ASN A 271 3.00 -1.64 -1.07
CA ASN A 271 2.37 -0.72 -0.13
C ASN A 271 3.05 0.66 -0.05
N SER A 272 4.26 0.83 -0.61
CA SER A 272 4.95 2.13 -0.65
C SER A 272 4.64 2.96 -1.90
N GLN A 273 3.91 2.40 -2.88
CA GLN A 273 3.58 3.07 -4.14
C GLN A 273 2.33 3.94 -4.01
N ALA A 274 2.51 5.24 -3.78
CA ALA A 274 1.40 6.18 -3.73
C ALA A 274 0.84 6.51 -5.13
N VAL A 275 -0.29 7.22 -5.19
CA VAL A 275 -0.90 7.66 -6.46
C VAL A 275 0.03 8.62 -7.21
N GLU A 276 0.69 9.54 -6.51
CA GLU A 276 1.71 10.41 -7.10
C GLU A 276 2.90 9.62 -7.68
N ASP A 277 3.33 8.53 -7.03
CA ASP A 277 4.39 7.67 -7.54
C ASP A 277 3.95 6.92 -8.80
N VAL A 278 2.66 6.57 -8.93
CA VAL A 278 2.10 6.02 -10.16
C VAL A 278 2.17 7.04 -11.29
N ALA A 279 1.70 8.27 -11.09
CA ALA A 279 1.76 9.32 -12.11
C ALA A 279 3.20 9.57 -12.58
N ASN A 280 4.16 9.61 -11.64
CA ASN A 280 5.58 9.78 -11.92
C ASN A 280 6.23 8.60 -12.68
N GLN A 281 5.55 7.48 -12.88
CA GLN A 281 6.04 6.39 -13.75
C GLN A 281 5.77 6.66 -15.24
N PHE A 282 4.89 7.60 -15.57
CA PHE A 282 4.46 7.90 -16.93
C PHE A 282 4.95 9.26 -17.44
N LEU A 283 6.20 9.64 -17.12
CA LEU A 283 6.77 10.96 -17.46
C LEU A 283 6.87 11.26 -18.97
N ASP A 284 6.80 10.23 -19.82
CA ASP A 284 6.76 10.39 -21.27
C ASP A 284 5.36 10.80 -21.79
N TYR A 285 4.36 10.83 -20.91
CA TYR A 285 2.97 11.20 -21.18
C TYR A 285 2.51 12.33 -20.25
N ASN A 286 1.40 12.99 -20.61
CA ASN A 286 0.75 13.95 -19.71
C ASN A 286 -0.08 13.17 -18.69
N VAL A 287 0.53 12.85 -17.55
CA VAL A 287 -0.16 12.24 -16.42
C VAL A 287 0.10 13.07 -15.17
N SER A 288 -0.95 13.60 -14.56
CA SER A 288 -0.87 14.54 -13.44
C SER A 288 -1.78 14.13 -12.29
N THR A 289 -1.58 14.74 -11.12
CA THR A 289 -2.43 14.55 -9.95
C THR A 289 -2.97 15.89 -9.46
N VAL A 290 -4.25 15.93 -9.07
CA VAL A 290 -4.88 17.15 -8.54
C VAL A 290 -5.70 16.79 -7.31
N LEU A 291 -5.22 17.22 -6.14
CA LEU A 291 -5.98 17.08 -4.89
C LEU A 291 -6.91 18.29 -4.73
N TRP A 292 -8.23 18.05 -4.72
CA TRP A 292 -9.24 19.10 -4.65
C TRP A 292 -9.49 19.65 -3.23
N ASP A 293 -8.83 19.09 -2.20
CA ASP A 293 -9.01 19.48 -0.79
C ASP A 293 -8.74 20.97 -0.54
N MET A 294 -7.84 21.59 -1.30
CA MET A 294 -7.56 23.02 -1.17
C MET A 294 -8.55 23.88 -1.98
N LEU A 295 -9.05 23.37 -3.10
CA LEU A 295 -10.00 24.10 -3.95
C LEU A 295 -11.34 24.33 -3.27
N ARG A 296 -11.73 23.43 -2.36
CA ARG A 296 -13.03 23.47 -1.69
C ARG A 296 -13.27 24.71 -0.82
N TYR A 297 -12.22 25.46 -0.47
CA TYR A 297 -12.35 26.66 0.35
C TYR A 297 -12.84 27.87 -0.44
N ASP A 298 -12.80 27.80 -1.76
CA ASP A 298 -13.14 28.90 -2.65
C ASP A 298 -14.37 28.54 -3.49
N THR A 299 -15.44 29.35 -3.36
CA THR A 299 -16.58 29.29 -4.27
C THR A 299 -16.38 30.33 -5.36
N VAL A 300 -16.43 29.89 -6.61
CA VAL A 300 -16.06 30.68 -7.80
C VAL A 300 -17.17 30.58 -8.86
N ASP A 301 -17.18 31.52 -9.80
CA ASP A 301 -18.01 31.44 -11.01
C ASP A 301 -17.31 30.55 -12.06
N ASP A 302 -17.99 30.07 -13.11
CA ASP A 302 -17.34 29.24 -14.14
C ASP A 302 -16.63 30.09 -15.23
N TYR A 303 -15.82 29.47 -16.09
CA TYR A 303 -14.96 30.16 -17.06
C TYR A 303 -15.73 31.02 -18.07
N ASP A 304 -16.96 30.64 -18.43
CA ASP A 304 -17.83 31.39 -19.33
C ASP A 304 -18.29 32.74 -18.73
N LEU A 305 -18.23 32.87 -17.41
CA LEU A 305 -18.49 34.11 -16.68
C LEU A 305 -17.22 34.97 -16.50
N GLY A 306 -16.09 34.52 -17.05
CA GLY A 306 -14.81 35.24 -17.01
C GLY A 306 -14.03 35.06 -15.71
N ASP A 307 -14.42 34.09 -14.87
CA ASP A 307 -13.70 33.75 -13.65
C ASP A 307 -12.71 32.60 -13.91
N PHE A 308 -11.42 32.94 -13.91
CA PHE A 308 -10.31 31.99 -14.10
C PHE A 308 -9.65 31.54 -12.80
N SER A 309 -10.21 31.88 -11.64
CA SER A 309 -9.75 31.34 -10.36
C SER A 309 -10.13 29.87 -10.22
N GLU A 310 -9.27 29.08 -9.60
CA GLU A 310 -9.56 27.68 -9.28
C GLU A 310 -10.39 27.58 -8.00
N GLY A 311 -11.29 26.61 -7.93
CA GLY A 311 -12.20 26.47 -6.80
C GLY A 311 -13.37 25.56 -7.11
N TYR A 312 -14.49 25.81 -6.46
CA TYR A 312 -15.74 25.10 -6.70
C TYR A 312 -16.82 26.00 -7.27
N VAL A 313 -17.41 25.58 -8.37
CA VAL A 313 -18.63 26.19 -8.88
C VAL A 313 -19.81 25.55 -8.16
N ARG A 314 -20.73 26.38 -7.67
CA ARG A 314 -21.89 25.94 -6.88
C ARG A 314 -23.19 26.39 -7.52
N SER A 315 -24.14 25.48 -7.64
CA SER A 315 -25.52 25.78 -8.03
C SER A 315 -26.12 26.80 -7.07
N SER A 316 -26.88 27.75 -7.61
CA SER A 316 -27.68 28.68 -6.81
C SER A 316 -28.97 28.05 -6.29
N SER A 317 -29.33 26.85 -6.79
CA SER A 317 -30.57 26.15 -6.46
C SER A 317 -30.28 25.00 -5.49
N TRP A 318 -31.11 24.91 -4.45
CA TRP A 318 -31.13 23.81 -3.50
C TRP A 318 -32.06 22.71 -4.01
N ASP A 319 -31.57 21.47 -4.07
CA ASP A 319 -32.42 20.32 -4.29
C ASP A 319 -33.09 19.93 -2.97
N ALA A 320 -34.42 20.09 -2.90
CA ALA A 320 -35.18 19.88 -1.67
C ALA A 320 -35.42 18.41 -1.34
N ASP A 321 -35.37 17.52 -2.34
CA ASP A 321 -35.65 16.09 -2.16
C ASP A 321 -34.42 15.35 -1.66
N THR A 322 -33.23 15.77 -2.12
CA THR A 322 -31.94 15.16 -1.79
C THR A 322 -31.09 15.98 -0.83
N GLU A 323 -31.56 17.18 -0.47
CA GLU A 323 -30.91 18.13 0.44
C GLU A 323 -29.45 18.43 0.04
N ILE A 324 -29.24 18.84 -1.21
CA ILE A 324 -27.89 19.20 -1.68
C ILE A 324 -27.89 20.44 -2.58
N PHE A 325 -26.83 21.24 -2.44
CA PHE A 325 -26.39 22.16 -3.48
C PHE A 325 -25.40 21.43 -4.38
N THR A 326 -25.79 21.25 -5.64
CA THR A 326 -24.85 20.72 -6.63
C THR A 326 -23.64 21.63 -6.74
N SER A 327 -22.45 21.05 -6.56
CA SER A 327 -21.18 21.76 -6.68
C SER A 327 -20.14 20.84 -7.30
N TYR A 328 -19.16 21.43 -7.98
CA TYR A 328 -18.14 20.68 -8.69
C TYR A 328 -16.83 21.47 -8.79
N PRO A 329 -15.69 20.77 -8.86
CA PRO A 329 -14.39 21.43 -8.94
C PRO A 329 -14.16 22.04 -10.33
N LYS A 330 -13.46 23.17 -10.33
CA LYS A 330 -12.96 23.87 -11.51
C LYS A 330 -11.48 24.21 -11.28
N PHE A 331 -10.61 23.76 -12.16
CA PHE A 331 -9.16 23.82 -11.95
C PHE A 331 -8.38 23.77 -13.26
N ILE A 332 -7.10 24.11 -13.22
CA ILE A 332 -6.18 24.02 -14.35
C ILE A 332 -5.27 22.82 -14.13
N THR A 333 -5.15 21.96 -15.13
CA THR A 333 -4.27 20.78 -15.07
C THR A 333 -2.81 21.16 -15.29
N ASP A 334 -1.88 20.25 -14.98
CA ASP A 334 -0.45 20.47 -15.24
C ASP A 334 -0.14 20.62 -16.73
N ALA A 335 -0.92 19.98 -17.61
CA ALA A 335 -0.82 20.16 -19.06
C ALA A 335 -1.46 21.49 -19.55
N GLY A 336 -2.07 22.26 -18.66
CA GLY A 336 -2.65 23.58 -18.95
C GLY A 336 -4.09 23.55 -19.47
N PHE A 337 -4.82 22.46 -19.28
CA PHE A 337 -6.25 22.40 -19.62
C PHE A 337 -7.09 23.05 -18.51
N TYR A 338 -8.01 23.92 -18.92
CA TYR A 338 -8.97 24.57 -18.03
C TYR A 338 -10.18 23.65 -17.88
N VAL A 339 -10.27 22.93 -16.76
CA VAL A 339 -11.30 21.91 -16.53
C VAL A 339 -12.41 22.47 -15.65
N SER A 340 -13.62 22.52 -16.20
CA SER A 340 -14.86 22.59 -15.42
C SER A 340 -15.43 21.17 -15.34
N PHE A 341 -15.49 20.59 -14.15
CA PHE A 341 -15.87 19.17 -14.02
C PHE A 341 -17.27 18.88 -14.60
N LYS A 342 -18.21 19.82 -14.49
CA LYS A 342 -19.53 19.73 -15.14
C LYS A 342 -19.44 20.01 -16.63
N ASN A 343 -18.90 21.16 -17.03
CA ASN A 343 -19.07 21.67 -18.40
C ASN A 343 -18.03 21.15 -19.40
N GLY A 344 -16.91 20.58 -18.93
CA GLY A 344 -15.85 20.03 -19.77
C GLY A 344 -14.60 20.91 -19.83
N VAL A 345 -13.86 20.82 -20.93
CA VAL A 345 -12.62 21.57 -21.14
C VAL A 345 -12.93 22.92 -21.77
N TRP A 346 -12.50 24.01 -21.15
CA TRP A 346 -12.71 25.36 -21.65
C TRP A 346 -11.67 25.79 -22.69
N ASP A 347 -12.13 26.39 -23.78
CA ASP A 347 -11.33 27.12 -24.76
C ASP A 347 -11.87 28.54 -24.95
N ASN A 348 -10.97 29.53 -25.01
CA ASN A 348 -11.35 30.95 -25.13
C ASN A 348 -11.99 31.30 -26.49
N THR A 349 -11.88 30.45 -27.50
CA THR A 349 -12.45 30.65 -28.83
C THR A 349 -13.80 29.98 -28.97
N ASN A 350 -13.91 28.73 -28.53
CA ASN A 350 -15.07 27.87 -28.78
C ASN A 350 -15.96 27.67 -27.55
N GLY A 351 -15.54 28.11 -26.36
CA GLY A 351 -16.22 27.85 -25.11
C GLY A 351 -15.92 26.46 -24.56
N PHE A 352 -16.90 25.84 -23.91
CA PHE A 352 -16.75 24.50 -23.36
C PHE A 352 -16.83 23.39 -24.42
N ASP A 353 -15.84 22.52 -24.40
CA ASP A 353 -15.87 21.20 -25.02
C ASP A 353 -16.23 20.16 -23.95
N SER A 354 -17.53 19.83 -23.88
CA SER A 354 -18.05 18.86 -22.91
C SER A 354 -17.61 17.44 -23.21
N ASP A 355 -17.43 17.09 -24.48
CA ASP A 355 -17.15 15.71 -24.88
C ASP A 355 -15.71 15.34 -24.60
N ARG A 356 -14.79 16.31 -24.63
CA ARG A 356 -13.36 16.11 -24.37
C ARG A 356 -13.02 15.69 -22.93
N LEU A 357 -13.88 15.97 -21.94
CA LEU A 357 -13.65 15.56 -20.55
C LEU A 357 -14.31 14.22 -20.26
N LYS A 358 -13.51 13.18 -20.06
CA LYS A 358 -13.98 11.85 -19.64
C LYS A 358 -13.73 11.63 -18.16
N VAL A 359 -14.69 11.09 -17.42
CA VAL A 359 -14.51 10.75 -16.00
C VAL A 359 -14.64 9.24 -15.82
N ILE A 360 -13.60 8.61 -15.27
CA ILE A 360 -13.63 7.23 -14.80
C ILE A 360 -13.64 7.26 -13.28
N ASN A 361 -14.68 6.70 -12.68
CA ASN A 361 -14.81 6.60 -11.22
C ASN A 361 -14.17 5.29 -10.75
N MET A 362 -13.22 5.37 -9.83
CA MET A 362 -12.43 4.21 -9.37
C MET A 362 -12.58 4.00 -7.86
N PRO A 363 -13.77 3.58 -7.37
CA PRO A 363 -14.00 3.30 -5.95
C PRO A 363 -13.27 2.03 -5.48
N VAL A 364 -13.08 1.92 -4.16
CA VAL A 364 -12.75 0.66 -3.47
C VAL A 364 -13.98 0.12 -2.74
N MET A 365 -14.23 -1.19 -2.86
CA MET A 365 -15.37 -1.85 -2.23
C MET A 365 -15.11 -2.14 -0.75
N LYS A 366 -15.89 -1.53 0.13
CA LYS A 366 -15.72 -1.68 1.58
C LYS A 366 -16.99 -1.39 2.35
N SER A 367 -17.09 -1.93 3.56
CA SER A 367 -18.12 -1.53 4.50
C SER A 367 -17.97 -0.07 4.96
N HIS A 368 -19.02 0.49 5.56
CA HIS A 368 -19.07 1.85 6.04
C HIS A 368 -20.01 1.99 7.23
N PHE A 369 -19.57 2.57 8.35
CA PHE A 369 -20.39 2.64 9.55
C PHE A 369 -21.68 3.47 9.42
N ARG A 370 -21.75 4.49 8.55
CA ARG A 370 -22.99 5.30 8.38
C ARG A 370 -23.98 4.75 7.36
N TYR A 371 -23.47 4.17 6.29
CA TYR A 371 -24.25 3.85 5.09
C TYR A 371 -24.12 2.39 4.68
N GLY A 372 -23.49 1.57 5.52
CA GLY A 372 -23.31 0.15 5.23
C GLY A 372 -22.17 -0.16 4.26
N VAL A 373 -22.19 0.42 3.06
CA VAL A 373 -21.24 0.11 1.97
C VAL A 373 -20.73 1.39 1.31
N THR A 374 -19.45 1.37 0.91
CA THR A 374 -18.85 2.32 -0.02
C THR A 374 -18.55 1.60 -1.33
N GLY A 375 -19.18 2.07 -2.40
CA GLY A 375 -18.90 1.69 -3.78
C GLY A 375 -18.88 2.93 -4.69
N SER A 376 -19.23 2.75 -5.95
CA SER A 376 -19.28 3.75 -7.03
C SER A 376 -20.13 4.97 -6.69
N ILE A 377 -21.36 4.77 -6.20
CA ILE A 377 -22.28 5.87 -5.86
C ILE A 377 -21.70 6.72 -4.75
N LYS A 378 -21.27 6.08 -3.65
CA LYS A 378 -20.80 6.79 -2.46
C LYS A 378 -19.39 7.37 -2.63
N ASN A 379 -18.57 6.87 -3.55
CA ASN A 379 -17.26 7.45 -3.88
C ASN A 379 -17.36 8.83 -4.54
N TYR A 380 -18.53 9.14 -5.11
CA TYR A 380 -18.83 10.46 -5.66
C TYR A 380 -18.93 11.56 -4.59
N MET A 381 -18.96 11.18 -3.30
CA MET A 381 -18.81 12.12 -2.17
C MET A 381 -17.47 12.87 -2.19
N GLY A 382 -16.50 12.44 -2.99
CA GLY A 382 -15.28 13.20 -3.28
C GLY A 382 -15.42 14.20 -4.43
N VAL A 383 -16.63 14.53 -4.88
CA VAL A 383 -16.91 15.55 -5.92
C VAL A 383 -17.50 16.84 -5.39
N PRO A 384 -18.41 16.91 -4.39
CA PRO A 384 -18.97 18.18 -3.92
C PRO A 384 -17.98 18.97 -3.07
N GLN A 385 -18.22 20.28 -2.94
CA GLN A 385 -17.38 21.21 -2.16
C GLN A 385 -17.34 20.81 -0.67
N GLY A 386 -18.50 20.49 -0.11
CA GLY A 386 -18.70 20.26 1.31
C GLY A 386 -18.78 21.55 2.12
N TYR A 387 -19.46 21.51 3.27
CA TYR A 387 -19.62 22.62 4.22
C TYR A 387 -20.35 23.84 3.60
N ILE A 388 -21.22 23.61 2.62
CA ILE A 388 -21.97 24.69 1.96
C ILE A 388 -23.05 25.28 2.89
N VAL A 389 -23.74 24.42 3.64
CA VAL A 389 -24.79 24.80 4.59
C VAL A 389 -24.48 24.28 6.00
N PRO A 390 -25.07 24.88 7.05
CA PRO A 390 -25.02 24.32 8.39
C PRO A 390 -25.53 22.88 8.39
N SER A 391 -24.72 22.01 8.98
CA SER A 391 -25.05 20.60 9.12
C SER A 391 -25.70 20.33 10.48
N VAL A 392 -26.50 19.27 10.54
CA VAL A 392 -27.06 18.74 11.79
C VAL A 392 -25.96 18.26 12.75
N ASP A 393 -24.81 17.85 12.20
CA ASP A 393 -23.58 17.63 12.94
C ASP A 393 -22.54 18.69 12.51
N PRO A 394 -22.13 19.62 13.39
CA PRO A 394 -21.21 20.70 13.02
C PRO A 394 -19.80 20.23 12.63
N GLY A 395 -19.44 18.98 12.94
CA GLY A 395 -18.16 18.38 12.56
C GLY A 395 -18.18 17.66 11.21
N ILE A 396 -19.34 17.58 10.54
CA ILE A 396 -19.52 16.80 9.31
C ILE A 396 -20.24 17.67 8.27
N PRO A 397 -19.69 17.81 7.04
CA PRO A 397 -20.39 18.50 5.95
C PRO A 397 -21.82 17.98 5.75
N HIS A 398 -22.78 18.87 5.53
CA HIS A 398 -24.19 18.48 5.35
C HIS A 398 -24.37 17.49 4.18
N GLU A 399 -23.55 17.62 3.15
CA GLU A 399 -23.51 16.77 1.97
C GLU A 399 -23.28 15.30 2.31
N HIS A 400 -22.68 14.96 3.46
CA HIS A 400 -22.66 13.57 3.92
C HIS A 400 -24.06 13.03 4.17
N PHE A 401 -24.96 13.80 4.75
CA PHE A 401 -26.33 13.39 5.07
C PHE A 401 -27.20 13.30 3.81
N SER A 402 -26.88 14.09 2.78
CA SER A 402 -27.53 13.98 1.45
C SER A 402 -27.36 12.58 0.83
N ILE A 403 -26.32 11.82 1.20
CA ILE A 403 -26.12 10.44 0.72
C ILE A 403 -27.35 9.61 1.02
N ALA A 404 -27.86 9.66 2.25
CA ALA A 404 -29.06 8.94 2.65
C ALA A 404 -30.24 9.25 1.74
N LEU A 405 -30.34 10.48 1.24
CA LEU A 405 -31.48 10.98 0.46
C LEU A 405 -31.30 10.79 -1.06
N GLY A 406 -30.16 10.25 -1.51
CA GLY A 406 -29.86 10.08 -2.93
C GLY A 406 -29.08 11.23 -3.58
N GLY A 407 -28.54 12.15 -2.78
CA GLY A 407 -27.82 13.34 -3.27
C GLY A 407 -26.59 13.05 -4.13
N MET A 408 -25.98 11.87 -3.99
CA MET A 408 -24.90 11.46 -4.91
C MET A 408 -25.42 11.22 -6.33
N GLY A 409 -26.64 10.69 -6.47
CA GLY A 409 -27.34 10.59 -7.75
C GLY A 409 -27.60 11.97 -8.36
N THR A 410 -28.06 12.94 -7.55
CA THR A 410 -28.26 14.34 -7.98
C THR A 410 -26.96 14.96 -8.47
N LEU A 411 -25.87 14.81 -7.72
CA LEU A 411 -24.56 15.33 -8.13
C LEU A 411 -24.10 14.70 -9.46
N MET A 412 -24.20 13.38 -9.61
CA MET A 412 -23.84 12.71 -10.86
C MET A 412 -24.68 13.22 -12.04
N ALA A 413 -26.00 13.32 -11.86
CA ALA A 413 -26.93 13.75 -12.89
C ALA A 413 -26.75 15.22 -13.31
N GLU A 414 -26.50 16.10 -12.34
CA GLU A 414 -26.43 17.54 -12.57
C GLU A 414 -25.01 18.06 -12.86
N THR A 415 -23.98 17.24 -12.66
CA THR A 415 -22.59 17.59 -12.98
C THR A 415 -22.05 16.76 -14.13
N ARG A 416 -21.53 15.57 -13.87
CA ARG A 416 -20.98 14.68 -14.87
C ARG A 416 -21.04 13.22 -14.43
N MET A 417 -21.90 12.45 -15.07
CA MET A 417 -21.93 10.99 -14.91
C MET A 417 -20.59 10.40 -15.38
N PRO A 418 -19.92 9.54 -14.58
CA PRO A 418 -18.75 8.82 -15.04
C PRO A 418 -19.09 7.99 -16.29
N ILE A 419 -18.21 8.05 -17.30
CA ILE A 419 -18.36 7.22 -18.50
C ILE A 419 -18.16 5.73 -18.20
N LEU A 420 -17.46 5.44 -17.10
CA LEU A 420 -17.15 4.11 -16.62
C LEU A 420 -16.88 4.14 -15.11
N ASN A 421 -17.34 3.11 -14.40
CA ASN A 421 -17.02 2.85 -13.00
C ASN A 421 -16.18 1.57 -12.94
N ILE A 422 -15.00 1.65 -12.33
CA ILE A 422 -14.08 0.51 -12.14
C ILE A 422 -13.96 0.27 -10.63
N LEU A 423 -14.68 -0.71 -10.13
CA LEU A 423 -14.74 -1.04 -8.71
C LEU A 423 -13.58 -1.98 -8.33
N ASP A 424 -12.68 -1.47 -7.49
CA ASP A 424 -11.62 -2.26 -6.87
C ASP A 424 -12.22 -3.18 -5.80
N MET A 425 -12.18 -4.48 -6.09
CA MET A 425 -12.54 -5.55 -5.18
C MET A 425 -11.36 -6.49 -4.90
N ILE A 426 -10.13 -6.11 -5.25
CA ILE A 426 -8.95 -6.94 -5.00
C ILE A 426 -8.83 -7.21 -3.50
N TRP A 427 -8.97 -6.13 -2.73
CA TRP A 427 -9.00 -6.10 -1.28
C TRP A 427 -10.30 -5.47 -0.81
N VAL A 428 -11.17 -6.25 -0.15
CA VAL A 428 -12.46 -5.74 0.35
C VAL A 428 -12.46 -5.70 1.88
N ASN A 429 -13.12 -4.70 2.46
CA ASN A 429 -13.47 -4.74 3.88
C ASN A 429 -14.91 -5.23 4.04
N ALA A 430 -15.08 -6.51 4.35
CA ALA A 430 -16.37 -7.18 4.52
C ALA A 430 -16.82 -7.26 5.98
N HIS A 431 -16.38 -6.33 6.85
CA HIS A 431 -16.79 -6.32 8.24
C HIS A 431 -18.13 -5.59 8.39
N PRO A 432 -19.23 -6.30 8.76
CA PRO A 432 -20.54 -5.69 8.94
C PRO A 432 -20.57 -4.82 10.20
N MET A 433 -21.42 -3.79 10.20
CA MET A 433 -21.51 -2.84 11.30
C MET A 433 -21.94 -3.50 12.61
N GLU A 434 -22.90 -4.41 12.53
CA GLU A 434 -23.59 -5.07 13.64
C GLU A 434 -22.62 -5.85 14.52
N ASN A 435 -21.57 -6.41 13.91
CA ASN A 435 -20.75 -7.44 14.54
C ASN A 435 -19.25 -7.10 14.58
N SER A 436 -18.82 -5.95 14.04
CA SER A 436 -17.40 -5.65 13.93
C SER A 436 -17.07 -4.17 14.10
N SER A 437 -16.06 -3.90 14.93
CA SER A 437 -15.41 -2.59 15.03
C SER A 437 -14.38 -2.35 13.92
N LEU A 438 -14.09 -3.35 13.09
CA LEU A 438 -13.16 -3.25 11.94
C LEU A 438 -13.86 -2.78 10.65
N ARG A 439 -15.12 -2.39 10.76
CA ARG A 439 -15.91 -1.79 9.66
C ARG A 439 -15.28 -0.50 9.13
N GLY A 440 -15.55 -0.19 7.86
CA GLY A 440 -15.07 1.03 7.23
C GLY A 440 -15.73 2.31 7.75
N PRO A 441 -15.27 3.49 7.29
CA PRO A 441 -14.53 3.72 6.04
C PRO A 441 -13.03 3.39 6.09
N TRP A 442 -12.43 3.32 7.27
CA TRP A 442 -11.04 2.86 7.42
C TRP A 442 -10.94 1.41 6.99
N SER A 443 -9.86 1.03 6.34
CA SER A 443 -9.62 -0.37 6.00
C SER A 443 -8.13 -0.61 6.08
N THR A 444 -7.72 -1.17 7.21
CA THR A 444 -6.31 -1.49 7.42
C THR A 444 -5.94 -2.72 6.61
N TYR A 445 -4.64 -2.97 6.41
CA TYR A 445 -4.19 -4.22 5.78
C TYR A 445 -4.73 -5.47 6.49
N SER A 446 -4.89 -5.42 7.82
CA SER A 446 -5.37 -6.55 8.62
C SER A 446 -6.89 -6.70 8.62
N SER A 447 -7.66 -5.66 8.26
CA SER A 447 -9.13 -5.74 8.20
C SER A 447 -9.65 -6.04 6.79
N ALA A 448 -8.78 -6.05 5.79
CA ALA A 448 -9.15 -6.34 4.42
C ALA A 448 -9.01 -7.83 4.12
N SER A 449 -9.89 -8.33 3.27
CA SER A 449 -9.91 -9.71 2.78
C SER A 449 -9.55 -9.73 1.30
N PHE A 450 -8.73 -10.71 0.91
CA PHE A 450 -8.28 -10.86 -0.48
C PHE A 450 -9.34 -11.57 -1.33
N THR A 451 -9.96 -10.88 -2.28
CA THR A 451 -10.90 -11.55 -3.21
C THR A 451 -10.33 -11.66 -4.63
N ASP A 452 -9.40 -10.77 -4.98
CA ASP A 452 -8.68 -10.80 -6.26
C ASP A 452 -9.61 -10.66 -7.47
N ILE A 453 -10.52 -9.68 -7.39
CA ILE A 453 -11.60 -9.42 -8.35
C ILE A 453 -11.63 -7.92 -8.69
N ILE A 454 -11.97 -7.58 -9.94
CA ILE A 454 -12.29 -6.22 -10.39
C ILE A 454 -13.63 -6.27 -11.11
N GLY A 455 -14.46 -5.23 -10.94
CA GLY A 455 -15.70 -5.06 -11.69
C GLY A 455 -15.76 -3.73 -12.43
N ILE A 456 -16.42 -3.73 -13.59
CA ILE A 456 -16.58 -2.56 -14.45
C ILE A 456 -18.03 -2.45 -14.92
N SER A 457 -18.58 -1.23 -14.91
CA SER A 457 -19.89 -0.93 -15.51
C SER A 457 -20.06 0.57 -15.82
N GLN A 458 -20.90 0.90 -16.80
CA GLN A 458 -21.43 2.26 -16.96
C GLN A 458 -22.55 2.57 -15.96
N ASP A 459 -23.18 1.54 -15.38
CA ASP A 459 -24.21 1.65 -14.36
C ASP A 459 -23.58 1.48 -12.95
N PRO A 460 -23.33 2.57 -12.21
CA PRO A 460 -22.76 2.51 -10.86
C PRO A 460 -23.71 1.84 -9.85
N VAL A 461 -25.02 1.87 -10.09
CA VAL A 461 -26.00 1.27 -9.19
C VAL A 461 -25.97 -0.25 -9.33
N ALA A 462 -26.01 -0.76 -10.56
CA ALA A 462 -25.94 -2.21 -10.80
C ALA A 462 -24.61 -2.77 -10.30
N LEU A 463 -23.50 -2.07 -10.53
CA LEU A 463 -22.19 -2.50 -10.06
C LEU A 463 -22.13 -2.58 -8.52
N ASP A 464 -22.60 -1.54 -7.82
CA ASP A 464 -22.61 -1.50 -6.35
C ASP A 464 -23.55 -2.56 -5.75
N TYR A 465 -24.76 -2.68 -6.30
CA TYR A 465 -25.75 -3.70 -5.89
C TYR A 465 -25.17 -5.11 -6.06
N TRP A 466 -24.69 -5.42 -7.27
CA TRP A 466 -24.19 -6.76 -7.60
C TRP A 466 -22.96 -7.10 -6.77
N ALA A 467 -22.01 -6.19 -6.65
CA ALA A 467 -20.77 -6.40 -5.90
C ALA A 467 -21.06 -6.66 -4.41
N SER A 468 -21.97 -5.91 -3.80
CA SER A 468 -22.25 -6.13 -2.38
C SER A 468 -22.92 -7.48 -2.14
N LYS A 469 -23.89 -7.83 -2.99
CA LYS A 469 -24.64 -9.09 -2.90
C LYS A 469 -23.77 -10.32 -3.12
N ASN A 470 -22.85 -10.27 -4.09
CA ASN A 470 -22.13 -11.45 -4.57
C ASN A 470 -20.66 -11.51 -4.11
N ILE A 471 -20.09 -10.40 -3.64
CA ILE A 471 -18.72 -10.35 -3.13
C ILE A 471 -18.70 -10.01 -1.65
N LEU A 472 -19.29 -8.88 -1.26
CA LEU A 472 -19.12 -8.36 0.10
C LEU A 472 -19.85 -9.21 1.15
N VAL A 473 -21.12 -9.54 0.93
CA VAL A 473 -21.91 -10.41 1.82
C VAL A 473 -21.30 -11.83 1.91
N PRO A 474 -21.01 -12.54 0.80
CA PRO A 474 -20.38 -13.85 0.88
C PRO A 474 -18.99 -13.83 1.54
N THR A 475 -18.24 -12.74 1.39
CA THR A 475 -16.97 -12.57 2.12
C THR A 475 -17.22 -12.43 3.62
N ALA A 476 -18.24 -11.67 4.04
CA ALA A 476 -18.60 -11.55 5.45
C ALA A 476 -19.03 -12.91 6.04
N GLU A 477 -19.84 -13.69 5.31
CA GLU A 477 -20.23 -15.04 5.69
C GLU A 477 -19.03 -15.98 5.81
N TYR A 478 -18.08 -15.91 4.88
CA TYR A 478 -16.83 -16.69 4.94
C TYR A 478 -15.98 -16.34 6.17
N LEU A 479 -15.99 -15.08 6.59
CA LEU A 479 -15.34 -14.64 7.84
C LEU A 479 -16.10 -15.07 9.11
N GLY A 480 -17.27 -15.71 8.97
CA GLY A 480 -18.06 -16.25 10.06
C GLY A 480 -19.11 -15.30 10.64
N TYR A 481 -19.42 -14.19 9.95
CA TYR A 481 -20.48 -13.28 10.36
C TYR A 481 -21.86 -13.84 10.01
N THR A 482 -22.79 -13.79 10.97
CA THR A 482 -24.18 -14.25 10.79
C THR A 482 -25.18 -13.12 10.64
N GLU A 483 -24.80 -11.89 10.98
CA GLU A 483 -25.57 -10.67 10.72
C GLU A 483 -24.71 -9.74 9.87
N HIS A 484 -25.24 -9.38 8.71
CA HIS A 484 -24.57 -8.59 7.67
C HIS A 484 -25.56 -7.68 6.94
N SER A 485 -26.62 -7.24 7.63
CA SER A 485 -27.69 -6.42 7.05
C SER A 485 -27.18 -5.06 6.58
N SER A 486 -26.14 -4.53 7.23
CA SER A 486 -25.43 -3.32 6.78
C SER A 486 -24.71 -3.49 5.45
N LEU A 487 -24.39 -4.70 5.02
CA LEU A 487 -23.72 -4.97 3.75
C LEU A 487 -24.71 -5.45 2.68
N ASP A 488 -25.89 -5.89 3.10
CA ASP A 488 -26.86 -6.55 2.24
C ASP A 488 -27.66 -5.51 1.42
N PRO A 489 -27.52 -5.48 0.08
CA PRO A 489 -28.27 -4.57 -0.76
C PRO A 489 -29.77 -4.90 -0.85
N ASP A 490 -30.25 -6.03 -0.33
CA ASP A 490 -31.67 -6.37 -0.24
C ASP A 490 -32.29 -6.01 1.11
N TYR A 491 -31.48 -5.58 2.08
CA TYR A 491 -31.96 -5.19 3.40
C TYR A 491 -32.44 -3.72 3.42
N ALA A 492 -33.74 -3.54 3.21
CA ALA A 492 -34.42 -2.24 3.17
C ALA A 492 -34.80 -1.56 4.51
N PRO A 493 -34.83 -2.21 5.69
CA PRO A 493 -35.29 -1.54 6.92
C PRO A 493 -34.56 -0.22 7.18
N LEU A 494 -35.35 0.82 7.42
CA LEU A 494 -34.87 2.14 7.85
C LEU A 494 -34.27 1.98 9.25
N SER A 495 -33.04 2.43 9.47
CA SER A 495 -32.77 2.97 10.79
C SER A 495 -33.54 4.29 10.90
N ASP A 496 -34.13 4.58 12.06
CA ASP A 496 -34.43 5.97 12.38
C ASP A 496 -33.12 6.72 12.17
N GLN A 497 -33.09 7.80 11.38
CA GLN A 497 -31.86 8.54 11.07
C GLN A 497 -31.09 8.80 12.37
N ALA A 498 -30.08 7.98 12.58
CA ALA A 498 -29.32 7.96 13.82
C ALA A 498 -28.08 8.79 13.58
N PHE A 499 -27.82 9.74 14.46
CA PHE A 499 -26.60 10.52 14.41
C PHE A 499 -25.55 9.83 15.29
N GLY A 500 -24.65 9.04 14.70
CA GLY A 500 -23.63 8.36 15.50
C GLY A 500 -22.67 7.45 14.75
N ILE A 501 -21.82 6.78 15.52
CA ILE A 501 -20.92 5.73 15.04
C ILE A 501 -21.44 4.32 15.38
N GLU A 502 -22.49 4.24 16.20
CA GLU A 502 -23.03 3.00 16.76
C GLU A 502 -24.21 2.46 15.95
N GLU A 503 -24.88 3.32 15.18
CA GLU A 503 -26.02 2.98 14.33
C GLU A 503 -25.78 3.54 12.92
N MET A 504 -26.40 2.92 11.91
CA MET A 504 -26.39 3.41 10.54
C MET A 504 -27.28 4.66 10.47
N ASP A 505 -26.85 5.66 9.70
CA ASP A 505 -27.68 6.81 9.35
C ASP A 505 -28.78 6.38 8.36
N GLU A 506 -28.48 5.42 7.47
CA GLU A 506 -29.43 4.81 6.53
C GLU A 506 -28.87 3.46 6.01
N SER A 507 -29.75 2.55 5.60
CA SER A 507 -29.35 1.28 5.00
C SER A 507 -28.72 1.45 3.62
N PHE A 508 -27.82 0.52 3.24
CA PHE A 508 -27.23 0.51 1.91
C PHE A 508 -28.30 0.43 0.81
N HIS A 509 -29.29 -0.44 0.99
CA HIS A 509 -30.42 -0.59 0.06
C HIS A 509 -31.12 0.75 -0.21
N ASN A 510 -31.50 1.48 0.85
CA ASN A 510 -32.34 2.67 0.70
C ASN A 510 -31.62 3.81 -0.01
N TYR A 511 -30.38 4.11 0.39
CA TYR A 511 -29.66 5.20 -0.27
C TYR A 511 -29.32 4.85 -1.72
N LEU A 512 -28.99 3.58 -1.99
CA LEU A 512 -28.71 3.10 -3.35
C LEU A 512 -29.97 3.21 -4.22
N ASN A 513 -31.13 2.80 -3.71
CA ASN A 513 -32.40 2.89 -4.43
C ASN A 513 -32.85 4.34 -4.67
N ARG A 514 -32.62 5.25 -3.72
CA ARG A 514 -32.89 6.69 -3.91
C ARG A 514 -31.97 7.28 -4.98
N SER A 515 -30.67 6.97 -4.93
CA SER A 515 -29.71 7.39 -5.97
C SER A 515 -30.07 6.84 -7.35
N ARG A 516 -30.49 5.56 -7.43
CA ARG A 516 -31.04 4.95 -8.64
C ARG A 516 -32.26 5.70 -9.17
N SER A 517 -33.18 6.08 -8.29
CA SER A 517 -34.40 6.80 -8.70
C SER A 517 -34.05 8.15 -9.31
N VAL A 518 -33.17 8.93 -8.66
CA VAL A 518 -32.71 10.23 -9.18
C VAL A 518 -32.01 10.07 -10.54
N LEU A 519 -31.11 9.10 -10.68
CA LEU A 519 -30.40 8.85 -11.94
C LEU A 519 -31.34 8.37 -13.06
N ALA A 520 -32.29 7.50 -12.75
CA ALA A 520 -33.29 7.04 -13.72
C ALA A 520 -34.20 8.18 -14.19
N ASP A 521 -34.62 9.06 -13.27
CA ASP A 521 -35.43 10.25 -13.59
C ASP A 521 -34.65 11.26 -14.44
N ALA A 522 -33.32 11.32 -14.30
CA ALA A 522 -32.42 12.07 -15.16
C ALA A 522 -32.14 11.39 -16.52
N GLY A 523 -32.68 10.19 -16.76
CA GLY A 523 -32.60 9.47 -18.03
C GLY A 523 -31.40 8.52 -18.16
N PHE A 524 -30.68 8.23 -17.07
CA PHE A 524 -29.59 7.25 -17.09
C PHE A 524 -30.10 5.82 -16.94
N GLN A 525 -29.45 4.88 -17.62
CA GLN A 525 -29.68 3.46 -17.46
C GLN A 525 -29.08 3.01 -16.13
N VAL A 526 -29.94 2.78 -15.13
CA VAL A 526 -29.54 2.32 -13.80
C VAL A 526 -30.53 1.31 -13.19
N THR A 527 -30.03 0.25 -12.56
CA THR A 527 -30.91 -0.76 -11.94
C THR A 527 -30.34 -1.42 -10.69
N MET A 528 -31.25 -1.86 -9.80
CA MET A 528 -30.97 -2.81 -8.71
C MET A 528 -31.62 -4.18 -8.97
N ASN A 529 -32.33 -4.33 -10.08
CA ASN A 529 -33.06 -5.54 -10.43
C ASN A 529 -32.13 -6.48 -11.21
N THR A 530 -31.78 -7.64 -10.63
CA THR A 530 -30.91 -8.61 -11.30
C THR A 530 -31.48 -9.18 -12.59
N THR A 531 -32.81 -9.09 -12.79
CA THR A 531 -33.44 -9.49 -14.05
C THR A 531 -33.22 -8.49 -15.19
N GLU A 532 -32.66 -7.33 -14.89
CA GLU A 532 -32.26 -6.28 -15.84
C GLU A 532 -30.73 -6.18 -15.98
N MET A 533 -29.96 -7.07 -15.34
CA MET A 533 -28.50 -7.05 -15.37
C MET A 533 -27.94 -8.14 -16.27
N ASN A 534 -27.03 -7.80 -17.19
CA ASN A 534 -26.13 -8.80 -17.76
C ASN A 534 -24.84 -8.81 -16.93
N VAL A 535 -24.35 -9.99 -16.60
CA VAL A 535 -23.12 -10.18 -15.84
C VAL A 535 -22.21 -11.07 -16.64
N PHE A 536 -21.11 -10.48 -17.11
CA PHE A 536 -20.11 -11.14 -17.92
C PHE A 536 -18.85 -11.37 -17.08
N VAL A 537 -18.29 -12.58 -17.16
CA VAL A 537 -17.16 -12.98 -16.32
C VAL A 537 -15.99 -13.43 -17.17
N THR A 538 -14.81 -12.92 -16.86
CA THR A 538 -13.54 -13.47 -17.35
C THR A 538 -12.67 -13.92 -16.18
N THR A 539 -11.92 -15.00 -16.36
CA THR A 539 -10.96 -15.49 -15.36
C THR A 539 -9.57 -15.46 -15.95
N ILE A 540 -8.66 -14.73 -15.32
CA ILE A 540 -7.28 -14.64 -15.76
C ILE A 540 -6.59 -15.96 -15.39
N THR A 541 -6.11 -16.65 -16.41
CA THR A 541 -5.29 -17.84 -16.19
C THR A 541 -3.89 -17.37 -15.79
N PRO A 542 -3.37 -17.75 -14.61
CA PRO A 542 -2.01 -17.40 -14.24
C PRO A 542 -1.07 -17.99 -15.29
N THR A 543 -0.35 -17.14 -16.04
CA THR A 543 0.69 -17.63 -16.93
C THR A 543 1.72 -18.34 -16.07
N THR A 544 1.76 -19.67 -16.13
CA THR A 544 2.83 -20.44 -15.50
C THR A 544 4.14 -19.92 -16.09
N PRO A 545 5.12 -19.46 -15.29
CA PRO A 545 6.39 -19.04 -15.85
C PRO A 545 7.03 -20.24 -16.55
N THR A 546 7.06 -20.26 -17.89
CA THR A 546 7.86 -21.21 -18.68
C THR A 546 9.35 -20.86 -18.68
N GLY A 547 9.80 -20.06 -17.72
CA GLY A 547 11.20 -19.89 -17.38
C GLY A 547 11.45 -20.57 -16.04
N THR A 548 12.46 -21.44 -15.97
CA THR A 548 13.04 -21.88 -14.71
C THR A 548 13.18 -20.69 -13.76
N GLN A 549 12.33 -20.65 -12.73
CA GLN A 549 12.47 -19.78 -11.57
C GLN A 549 13.94 -19.83 -11.14
N PRO A 550 14.69 -18.72 -11.14
CA PRO A 550 15.93 -18.69 -10.41
C PRO A 550 15.53 -18.78 -8.95
N THR A 551 15.62 -19.98 -8.37
CA THR A 551 15.62 -20.20 -6.92
C THR A 551 16.87 -19.55 -6.34
N GLY A 552 16.93 -18.23 -6.35
CA GLY A 552 17.80 -17.48 -5.48
C GLY A 552 17.18 -17.54 -4.09
N PRO A 553 17.95 -17.82 -3.03
CA PRO A 553 17.38 -17.79 -1.69
C PRO A 553 17.00 -16.34 -1.39
N GLY A 554 15.71 -16.00 -1.52
CA GLY A 554 15.14 -14.88 -0.82
C GLY A 554 15.53 -15.06 0.64
N LEU A 555 16.24 -14.08 1.20
CA LEU A 555 16.72 -14.15 2.57
C LEU A 555 15.51 -13.98 3.49
N GLN A 556 14.78 -15.08 3.76
CA GLN A 556 13.77 -15.09 4.80
C GLN A 556 14.47 -14.76 6.12
N ILE A 557 14.14 -13.59 6.70
CA ILE A 557 14.63 -13.22 8.02
C ILE A 557 13.84 -14.07 9.03
N ASN A 558 14.36 -15.26 9.26
CA ASN A 558 13.94 -16.13 10.35
C ASN A 558 14.04 -15.33 11.67
N PRO A 559 13.13 -15.48 12.66
CA PRO A 559 13.29 -14.92 14.00
C PRO A 559 14.67 -15.17 14.64
N LEU A 560 15.41 -16.18 14.15
CA LEU A 560 16.82 -16.45 14.47
C LEU A 560 17.82 -15.37 13.98
N MET A 561 17.54 -14.66 12.88
CA MET A 561 18.34 -13.53 12.38
C MET A 561 18.13 -12.25 13.21
N LEU A 562 16.92 -12.03 13.74
CA LEU A 562 16.69 -10.99 14.76
C LEU A 562 17.54 -11.25 16.01
N ALA A 563 17.69 -12.51 16.42
CA ALA A 563 18.53 -12.91 17.54
C ALA A 563 20.04 -12.69 17.29
N ILE A 564 20.47 -12.45 16.04
CA ILE A 564 21.86 -12.16 15.65
C ILE A 564 22.11 -10.65 15.52
N LEU A 565 21.16 -9.89 14.97
CA LEU A 565 21.29 -8.43 14.79
C LEU A 565 21.29 -7.65 16.11
N ILE A 566 20.52 -8.12 17.10
CA ILE A 566 20.46 -7.52 18.44
C ILE A 566 21.83 -7.56 19.17
N PRO A 567 22.57 -8.69 19.23
CA PRO A 567 23.90 -8.71 19.82
C PRO A 567 24.97 -7.94 19.02
N ILE A 568 24.88 -7.88 17.69
CA ILE A 568 25.88 -7.15 16.88
C ILE A 568 25.74 -5.63 17.06
N SER A 569 24.50 -5.12 17.09
CA SER A 569 24.23 -3.72 17.40
C SER A 569 24.63 -3.35 18.82
N ALA A 570 24.39 -4.25 19.80
CA ALA A 570 24.91 -4.11 21.16
C ALA A 570 26.43 -3.94 21.22
N ILE A 571 27.17 -4.77 20.47
CA ILE A 571 28.64 -4.74 20.43
C ILE A 571 29.14 -3.45 19.76
N LEU A 572 28.50 -2.99 18.68
CA LEU A 572 28.87 -1.76 17.98
C LEU A 572 28.64 -0.53 18.86
N VAL A 573 27.54 -0.49 19.61
CA VAL A 573 27.26 0.64 20.51
C VAL A 573 28.19 0.62 21.73
N VAL A 574 28.45 -0.55 22.33
CA VAL A 574 29.44 -0.67 23.41
C VAL A 574 30.83 -0.29 22.92
N GLY A 575 31.19 -0.65 21.68
CA GLY A 575 32.42 -0.26 21.02
C GLY A 575 32.53 1.26 20.82
N ALA A 576 31.47 1.91 20.33
CA ALA A 576 31.42 3.36 20.15
C ALA A 576 31.55 4.12 21.48
N VAL A 577 30.84 3.68 22.53
CA VAL A 577 30.91 4.27 23.87
C VAL A 577 32.31 4.11 24.48
N ALA A 578 32.95 2.95 24.29
CA ALA A 578 34.32 2.72 24.73
C ALA A 578 35.32 3.64 24.00
N LEU A 579 35.10 3.88 22.69
CA LEU A 579 35.95 4.74 21.87
C LEU A 579 35.84 6.22 22.26
N VAL A 580 34.61 6.70 22.55
CA VAL A 580 34.36 8.05 23.06
C VAL A 580 35.00 8.26 24.43
N LYS A 581 34.89 7.28 25.33
CA LYS A 581 35.54 7.33 26.67
C LYS A 581 37.07 7.33 26.57
N ARG A 582 37.64 6.55 25.63
CA ARG A 582 39.09 6.51 25.40
C ARG A 582 39.62 7.85 24.88
N ARG A 583 38.85 8.54 24.01
CA ARG A 583 39.15 9.90 23.56
C ARG A 583 39.03 10.94 24.68
N GLY A 584 38.02 10.84 25.55
CA GLY A 584 37.86 11.73 26.70
C GLY A 584 38.97 11.61 27.76
N LEU A 585 39.46 10.39 28.01
CA LEU A 585 40.56 10.15 28.94
C LEU A 585 41.92 10.64 28.40
N THR A 586 42.16 10.57 27.09
CA THR A 586 43.36 11.14 26.47
C THR A 586 43.40 12.67 26.49
N THR A 587 42.24 13.34 26.51
CA THR A 587 42.18 14.80 26.62
C THR A 587 42.36 15.26 28.08
N ALA A 588 41.87 14.47 29.06
CA ALA A 588 42.07 14.76 30.48
C ALA A 588 43.53 14.52 30.94
N ALA A 589 44.22 13.52 30.38
CA ALA A 589 45.63 13.24 30.71
C ALA A 589 46.62 14.27 30.13
N LYS A 590 46.24 15.04 29.10
CA LYS A 590 47.09 16.11 28.55
C LYS A 590 47.01 17.44 29.31
N ASN A 591 46.07 17.59 30.24
CA ASN A 591 45.87 18.84 31.02
C ASN A 591 46.41 18.78 32.46
N LEU A 592 47.12 17.71 32.85
CA LEU A 592 47.67 17.56 34.20
C LEU A 592 49.21 17.65 34.29
N ASP A 593 49.91 17.78 33.16
CA ASP A 593 51.36 18.00 33.11
C ASP A 593 51.70 19.36 32.47
N ASN A 594 51.40 20.47 33.15
CA ASN A 594 51.97 21.76 32.80
C ASN A 594 52.29 22.59 34.06
N PRO A 595 53.52 22.48 34.62
CA PRO A 595 53.97 23.33 35.71
C PRO A 595 54.66 24.57 35.12
N GLY A 596 54.09 25.75 35.33
CA GLY A 596 54.80 27.01 35.20
C GLY A 596 54.10 28.07 34.35
N HIS A 597 53.31 28.92 35.00
CA HIS A 597 53.60 30.36 35.04
C HIS A 597 52.65 31.05 36.02
N TRP A 598 53.16 31.24 37.24
CA TRP A 598 52.83 32.41 38.04
C TRP A 598 53.72 33.55 37.54
N SER A 599 53.13 34.68 37.15
CA SER A 599 53.52 36.01 37.66
C SER A 599 52.79 37.14 36.96
N GLU A 600 52.18 37.99 37.79
CA GLU A 600 52.04 39.45 37.66
C GLU A 600 51.11 40.04 36.59
N SER A 601 49.95 40.50 37.06
CA SER A 601 49.76 41.95 37.24
C SER A 601 48.59 42.24 38.20
N CYS A 602 48.95 42.59 39.44
CA CYS A 602 48.17 43.49 40.28
C CYS A 602 48.38 44.92 39.76
N ARG A 603 47.29 45.69 39.53
CA ARG A 603 47.07 47.10 39.92
C ARG A 603 45.96 47.73 39.07
N LYS A 604 44.74 47.83 39.59
CA LYS A 604 44.18 48.97 40.33
C LYS A 604 42.67 48.75 40.52
#